data_AF-A0A412ESB2-F1
#
_entry.id   AF-A0A412ESB2-F1
#
_cell.length_a   1.000
_cell.length_b   1.000
_cell.length_c   1.000
_cell.angle_alpha   90.00
_cell.angle_beta   90.00
_cell.angle_gamma   90.00
#
_symmetry.space_group_name_H-M   'P 1'
#
loop_
_entity.id
_entity.type
_entity.pdbx_description
1 polymer ?
#
loop_
_entity_poly.entity_id
_entity_poly.type
_entity_poly.pdbx_seq_one_letter_code
_entity_poly.pdbx_strand_id
1 'polypeptide(L)'
;MSDIMKSIPFGQLMEWILEEHKKTGQIFGVQKAYVADPSKTVEIFGRKLENPVGPAAGPHTQLAQNLVAAYYAGARFFELKTVQKMDGPELSACIPKPCIVAEDEAYNCEWSTELYVPQAMEEYIKGWMILHVIAKEFGLGSPDGFQFNMSCGYNLEGIQDKKIDDFIEGMKDAGDTAIFKECKEWLLKHVDLFEHVTREDIEAIPSEICNSITLSTMHGCPPQEIENIVTYLLKEKHIHTYVKCNPTLLGYEFVRKAMDDLGYDYMAFTDFHFKDDLQYEDAVPMLKRLMDVAAQEGLSFGVKLTNTFPVDIKRQELPGEEMYMSGKALFPLSISVAARLAESFDGKLPMSFSGGADQKNIDQIVDCGIWPVTVATVLLKPGGYKWMTRIAEKTAACQIGKSGEVHVERVTKLAADALENANYQKNSKKAGKRKEEKSPLLDCLSKEDVSERKEFTVHKRVCGNCADVCPNRANVLIEVPEMELLQIIHVDYMCNECGNCRSFCQYAGAPYKDKFTLFANEEDMKDSINNGFTVLDAKNKEIKIRIGEKEEVVRADQPSGILNKGLAQLICTVIDQYAYLLM
;
A
#
# COMPACT_ATOMS: atom_id res chain seq x y z
N MET A 1 13.49 13.83 -12.32
CA MET A 1 12.84 13.78 -11.00
C MET A 1 13.65 12.78 -10.20
N SER A 2 13.67 12.93 -8.88
CA SER A 2 14.58 12.13 -8.07
C SER A 2 14.20 10.64 -8.04
N ASP A 3 12.94 10.29 -8.31
CA ASP A 3 12.31 8.95 -8.13
C ASP A 3 12.55 8.27 -6.76
N ILE A 4 13.12 9.02 -5.81
CA ILE A 4 13.56 8.56 -4.50
C ILE A 4 12.54 9.00 -3.44
N MET A 5 12.01 8.03 -2.72
CA MET A 5 11.23 8.28 -1.51
C MET A 5 12.17 8.62 -0.35
N LYS A 6 11.82 9.66 0.41
CA LYS A 6 12.51 10.04 1.64
C LYS A 6 11.58 9.87 2.84
N SER A 7 12.14 9.33 3.90
CA SER A 7 11.47 9.18 5.18
C SER A 7 11.18 10.54 5.82
N ILE A 8 9.93 10.72 6.27
CA ILE A 8 9.55 11.90 7.05
C ILE A 8 9.95 11.66 8.52
N PRO A 9 10.53 12.66 9.22
CA PRO A 9 10.80 12.56 10.65
C PRO A 9 9.54 12.26 11.47
N PHE A 10 9.67 11.51 12.56
CA PHE A 10 8.52 11.09 13.37
C PHE A 10 7.72 12.27 13.91
N GLY A 11 8.39 13.29 14.44
CA GLY A 11 7.73 14.48 14.97
C GLY A 11 6.91 15.23 13.91
N GLN A 12 7.44 15.34 12.69
CA GLN A 12 6.75 15.97 11.56
C GLN A 12 5.52 15.16 11.10
N LEU A 13 5.59 13.82 11.13
CA LEU A 13 4.41 12.98 10.90
C LEU A 13 3.33 13.24 11.95
N MET A 14 3.70 13.32 13.23
CA MET A 14 2.76 13.60 14.32
C MET A 14 2.15 15.00 14.21
N GLU A 15 2.94 16.01 13.89
CA GLU A 15 2.46 17.38 13.63
C GLU A 15 1.45 17.40 12.49
N TRP A 16 1.76 16.75 11.35
CA TRP A 16 0.80 16.62 10.25
C TRP A 16 -0.50 15.98 10.74
N ILE A 17 -0.43 14.81 11.38
CA ILE A 17 -1.61 14.08 11.86
C ILE A 17 -2.48 14.93 12.78
N LEU A 18 -1.89 15.53 13.81
CA LEU A 18 -2.61 16.31 14.82
C LEU A 18 -3.22 17.58 14.21
N GLU A 19 -2.47 18.29 13.37
CA GLU A 19 -2.97 19.50 12.72
C GLU A 19 -4.09 19.23 11.73
N GLU A 20 -3.92 18.23 10.84
CA GLU A 20 -4.92 17.89 9.83
C GLU A 20 -6.21 17.39 10.50
N HIS A 21 -6.08 16.55 11.52
CA HIS A 21 -7.21 16.04 12.28
C HIS A 21 -7.94 17.16 13.02
N LYS A 22 -7.21 18.06 13.70
CA LYS A 22 -7.80 19.19 14.40
C LYS A 22 -8.54 20.16 13.46
N LYS A 23 -7.97 20.42 12.29
CA LYS A 23 -8.55 21.36 11.30
C LYS A 23 -9.75 20.77 10.57
N THR A 24 -9.69 19.49 10.22
CA THR A 24 -10.62 18.90 9.23
C THR A 24 -11.22 17.56 9.62
N GLY A 25 -10.72 16.92 10.68
CA GLY A 25 -11.05 15.54 11.03
C GLY A 25 -10.50 14.52 10.04
N GLN A 26 -9.51 14.88 9.23
CA GLN A 26 -8.85 13.98 8.27
C GLN A 26 -7.46 13.62 8.75
N ILE A 27 -6.93 12.49 8.27
CA ILE A 27 -5.53 12.12 8.42
C ILE A 27 -5.00 11.66 7.08
N PHE A 28 -3.92 12.28 6.62
CA PHE A 28 -3.34 12.10 5.29
C PHE A 28 -4.46 12.05 4.25
N GLY A 29 -5.33 13.07 4.23
CA GLY A 29 -6.52 13.24 3.37
C GLY A 29 -7.50 12.06 3.27
N VAL A 30 -7.49 11.14 4.24
CA VAL A 30 -8.59 10.18 4.43
C VAL A 30 -9.72 10.90 5.16
N GLN A 31 -10.86 11.05 4.47
CA GLN A 31 -11.92 11.97 4.88
C GLN A 31 -12.71 11.57 6.12
N LYS A 32 -12.75 10.27 6.44
CA LYS A 32 -13.59 9.74 7.51
C LYS A 32 -12.87 8.60 8.20
N ALA A 33 -12.76 8.70 9.52
CA ALA A 33 -12.26 7.62 10.36
C ALA A 33 -13.20 6.41 10.32
N TYR A 34 -12.63 5.22 10.27
CA TYR A 34 -13.30 3.99 10.68
C TYR A 34 -13.10 3.78 12.18
N VAL A 35 -14.20 3.58 12.90
CA VAL A 35 -14.19 3.25 14.33
C VAL A 35 -14.56 1.79 14.49
N ALA A 36 -13.64 0.98 15.02
CA ALA A 36 -13.88 -0.42 15.29
C ALA A 36 -14.71 -0.62 16.57
N ASP A 37 -15.41 -1.74 16.65
CA ASP A 37 -16.06 -2.20 17.88
C ASP A 37 -15.07 -3.09 18.65
N PRO A 38 -14.45 -2.62 19.74
CA PRO A 38 -13.41 -3.37 20.46
C PRO A 38 -13.96 -4.62 21.16
N SER A 39 -15.28 -4.81 21.23
CA SER A 39 -15.89 -6.03 21.74
C SER A 39 -15.92 -7.17 20.71
N LYS A 40 -15.71 -6.83 19.43
CA LYS A 40 -15.68 -7.79 18.32
C LYS A 40 -14.24 -7.99 17.87
N THR A 41 -13.65 -9.09 18.31
CA THR A 41 -12.29 -9.45 17.93
C THR A 41 -12.21 -10.89 17.46
N VAL A 42 -11.31 -11.14 16.51
CA VAL A 42 -10.79 -12.47 16.19
C VAL A 42 -9.36 -12.58 16.69
N GLU A 43 -8.80 -13.78 16.75
CA GLU A 43 -7.43 -14.02 17.19
C GLU A 43 -6.66 -14.80 16.14
N ILE A 44 -5.47 -14.32 15.82
CA ILE A 44 -4.50 -15.02 14.97
C ILE A 44 -3.11 -14.77 15.53
N PHE A 45 -2.24 -15.79 15.46
CA PHE A 45 -0.87 -15.72 16.00
C PHE A 45 -0.81 -15.32 17.49
N GLY A 46 -1.81 -15.75 18.27
CA GLY A 46 -1.93 -15.43 19.70
C GLY A 46 -2.25 -13.96 20.01
N ARG A 47 -2.61 -13.16 18.99
CA ARG A 47 -2.89 -11.73 19.11
C ARG A 47 -4.27 -11.40 18.57
N LYS A 48 -4.91 -10.37 19.13
CA LYS A 48 -6.26 -9.94 18.74
C LYS A 48 -6.24 -9.14 17.44
N LEU A 49 -7.38 -9.14 16.75
CA LEU A 49 -7.69 -8.31 15.59
C LEU A 49 -9.14 -7.88 15.66
N GLU A 50 -9.43 -6.59 15.51
CA GLU A 50 -10.81 -6.08 15.44
C GLU A 50 -11.47 -6.40 14.09
N ASN A 51 -10.68 -6.62 13.05
CA ASN A 51 -11.09 -7.23 11.79
C ASN A 51 -9.88 -7.87 11.09
N PRO A 52 -10.08 -8.84 10.18
CA PRO A 52 -8.98 -9.57 9.55
C PRO A 52 -8.56 -8.99 8.20
N VAL A 53 -8.75 -7.68 7.97
CA VAL A 53 -8.49 -7.04 6.67
C VAL A 53 -7.48 -5.91 6.76
N GLY A 54 -6.79 -5.67 5.64
CA GLY A 54 -5.91 -4.51 5.51
C GLY A 54 -5.10 -4.51 4.22
N PRO A 55 -4.05 -3.69 4.14
CA PRO A 55 -3.25 -3.58 2.91
C PRO A 55 -2.29 -4.76 2.74
N ALA A 56 -2.06 -5.15 1.49
CA ALA A 56 -1.10 -6.20 1.12
C ALA A 56 0.34 -5.65 1.04
N ALA A 57 1.34 -6.55 1.10
CA ALA A 57 2.74 -6.22 0.79
C ALA A 57 2.82 -5.63 -0.61
N GLY A 58 2.92 -4.31 -0.68
CA GLY A 58 2.70 -3.56 -1.90
C GLY A 58 2.88 -2.06 -1.69
N PRO A 59 2.46 -1.22 -2.64
CA PRO A 59 2.71 0.22 -2.60
C PRO A 59 2.18 0.92 -1.34
N HIS A 60 1.06 0.46 -0.77
CA HIS A 60 0.42 1.07 0.41
C HIS A 60 1.05 0.68 1.76
N THR A 61 2.10 -0.15 1.78
CA THR A 61 2.78 -0.56 3.03
C THR A 61 4.28 -0.26 3.03
N GLN A 62 4.69 0.78 2.30
CA GLN A 62 6.09 1.22 2.21
C GLN A 62 6.47 2.30 3.24
N LEU A 63 5.56 3.25 3.51
CA LEU A 63 5.84 4.45 4.30
C LEU A 63 4.88 4.55 5.49
N ALA A 64 5.32 5.18 6.59
CA ALA A 64 4.55 5.31 7.82
C ALA A 64 3.18 5.98 7.58
N GLN A 65 3.13 7.06 6.78
CA GLN A 65 1.87 7.73 6.45
C GLN A 65 0.90 6.84 5.67
N ASN A 66 1.39 5.86 4.89
CA ASN A 66 0.53 4.92 4.19
C ASN A 66 -0.13 3.95 5.18
N LEU A 67 0.64 3.44 6.14
CA LEU A 67 0.14 2.58 7.22
C LEU A 67 -0.91 3.31 8.07
N VAL A 68 -0.63 4.56 8.43
CA VAL A 68 -1.56 5.42 9.19
C VAL A 68 -2.85 5.69 8.42
N ALA A 69 -2.76 6.05 7.14
CA ALA A 69 -3.93 6.25 6.29
C ALA A 69 -4.77 4.97 6.15
N ALA A 70 -4.12 3.81 5.99
CA ALA A 70 -4.80 2.52 5.94
C ALA A 70 -5.51 2.18 7.26
N TYR A 71 -4.87 2.40 8.42
CA TYR A 71 -5.48 2.18 9.74
C TYR A 71 -6.68 3.09 9.97
N TYR A 72 -6.53 4.39 9.70
CA TYR A 72 -7.60 5.37 9.83
C TYR A 72 -8.79 5.03 8.93
N ALA A 73 -8.52 4.40 7.78
CA ALA A 73 -9.54 3.92 6.87
C ALA A 73 -10.17 2.56 7.26
N GLY A 74 -9.64 1.85 8.26
CA GLY A 74 -10.24 0.63 8.82
C GLY A 74 -9.40 -0.64 8.79
N ALA A 75 -8.15 -0.57 8.28
CA ALA A 75 -7.25 -1.72 8.28
C ALA A 75 -6.84 -2.12 9.71
N ARG A 76 -6.73 -3.43 9.95
CA ARG A 76 -6.24 -4.01 11.20
C ARG A 76 -5.19 -5.10 10.99
N PHE A 77 -5.05 -5.65 9.78
CA PHE A 77 -3.96 -6.57 9.43
C PHE A 77 -3.08 -5.97 8.34
N PHE A 78 -1.83 -5.65 8.66
CA PHE A 78 -0.91 -4.96 7.74
C PHE A 78 0.17 -5.92 7.26
N GLU A 79 0.15 -6.23 5.97
CA GLU A 79 1.25 -6.95 5.35
C GLU A 79 2.30 -5.94 4.86
N LEU A 80 3.42 -5.88 5.57
CA LEU A 80 4.48 -4.89 5.31
C LEU A 80 5.17 -5.18 3.98
N LYS A 81 5.68 -4.12 3.31
CA LYS A 81 6.34 -4.29 2.01
C LYS A 81 7.55 -5.21 2.15
N THR A 82 7.71 -6.11 1.19
CA THR A 82 8.78 -7.10 1.19
C THR A 82 10.16 -6.46 1.23
N VAL A 83 11.00 -6.92 2.16
CA VAL A 83 12.44 -6.64 2.19
C VAL A 83 13.23 -7.79 1.56
N GLN A 84 14.39 -7.46 0.98
CA GLN A 84 15.31 -8.43 0.39
C GLN A 84 16.74 -7.89 0.40
N LYS A 85 17.70 -8.72 -0.02
CA LYS A 85 19.12 -8.35 -0.03
C LYS A 85 19.43 -7.10 -0.88
N MET A 86 18.85 -7.00 -2.08
CA MET A 86 18.97 -5.86 -2.98
C MET A 86 17.91 -4.79 -2.64
N ASP A 87 18.34 -3.60 -2.21
CA ASP A 87 17.49 -2.54 -1.68
C ASP A 87 17.94 -1.14 -2.11
N GLY A 88 17.16 -0.11 -1.76
CA GLY A 88 17.53 1.29 -2.02
C GLY A 88 17.73 1.61 -3.51
N PRO A 89 18.70 2.48 -3.86
CA PRO A 89 18.99 2.89 -5.23
C PRO A 89 19.37 1.74 -6.17
N GLU A 90 20.01 0.68 -5.66
CA GLU A 90 20.34 -0.51 -6.47
C GLU A 90 19.05 -1.16 -6.98
N LEU A 91 18.09 -1.36 -6.09
CA LEU A 91 16.79 -1.90 -6.47
C LEU A 91 15.99 -0.94 -7.34
N SER A 92 15.92 0.35 -6.97
CA SER A 92 15.17 1.37 -7.71
C SER A 92 15.62 1.44 -9.17
N ALA A 93 16.93 1.38 -9.41
CA ALA A 93 17.51 1.39 -10.75
C ALA A 93 17.08 0.18 -11.63
N CYS A 94 16.68 -0.93 -11.01
CA CYS A 94 16.16 -2.11 -11.72
C CYS A 94 14.66 -2.03 -12.03
N ILE A 95 13.93 -1.05 -11.48
CA ILE A 95 12.48 -0.94 -11.65
C ILE A 95 12.18 0.11 -12.74
N PRO A 96 11.72 -0.31 -13.92
CA PRO A 96 11.47 0.64 -14.98
C PRO A 96 10.20 1.46 -14.68
N LYS A 97 10.29 2.79 -14.80
CA LYS A 97 9.21 3.74 -14.45
C LYS A 97 8.51 4.30 -15.70
N PRO A 98 7.18 4.50 -15.68
CA PRO A 98 6.26 4.17 -14.60
C PRO A 98 6.13 2.65 -14.42
N CYS A 99 5.93 2.20 -13.19
CA CYS A 99 5.93 0.76 -12.87
C CYS A 99 4.56 0.19 -12.50
N ILE A 100 3.48 1.00 -12.49
CA ILE A 100 2.12 0.58 -12.14
C ILE A 100 1.09 1.17 -13.12
N VAL A 101 0.15 0.33 -13.55
CA VAL A 101 -1.09 0.72 -14.24
C VAL A 101 -2.25 -0.08 -13.64
N ALA A 102 -3.35 0.57 -13.23
CA ALA A 102 -4.45 -0.10 -12.50
C ALA A 102 -5.87 0.17 -13.04
N GLU A 103 -6.00 0.53 -14.32
CA GLU A 103 -7.24 1.02 -14.94
C GLU A 103 -8.40 0.00 -14.83
N ASP A 104 -8.33 -1.13 -15.53
CA ASP A 104 -9.33 -2.21 -15.49
C ASP A 104 -8.76 -3.42 -14.74
N GLU A 105 -7.85 -4.16 -15.39
CA GLU A 105 -6.83 -4.97 -14.72
C GLU A 105 -5.81 -4.06 -14.02
N ALA A 106 -4.93 -4.66 -13.23
CA ALA A 106 -3.72 -3.98 -12.82
C ALA A 106 -2.49 -4.76 -13.25
N TYR A 107 -1.44 -4.02 -13.57
CA TYR A 107 -0.13 -4.54 -13.89
C TYR A 107 0.92 -3.75 -13.10
N ASN A 108 1.95 -4.47 -12.64
CA ASN A 108 3.13 -3.87 -12.04
C ASN A 108 4.41 -4.55 -12.54
N CYS A 109 5.53 -3.85 -12.50
CA CYS A 109 6.87 -4.43 -12.68
C CYS A 109 7.79 -4.21 -11.45
N GLU A 110 7.26 -3.56 -10.40
CA GLU A 110 7.93 -3.45 -9.10
C GLU A 110 7.64 -4.68 -8.21
N TRP A 111 8.52 -5.00 -7.25
CA TRP A 111 8.34 -6.16 -6.38
C TRP A 111 8.63 -5.90 -4.87
N SER A 112 9.78 -5.31 -4.52
CA SER A 112 10.21 -5.09 -3.12
C SER A 112 10.28 -3.60 -2.75
N THR A 113 10.47 -3.30 -1.45
CA THR A 113 10.59 -1.92 -0.99
C THR A 113 11.76 -1.21 -1.66
N GLU A 114 11.51 -0.02 -2.20
CA GLU A 114 12.56 0.82 -2.83
C GLU A 114 13.40 1.59 -1.80
N LEU A 115 13.06 1.48 -0.51
CA LEU A 115 13.87 1.98 0.60
C LEU A 115 15.05 1.04 0.89
N TYR A 116 16.05 1.54 1.60
CA TYR A 116 16.99 0.64 2.27
C TYR A 116 16.27 -0.17 3.35
N VAL A 117 16.69 -1.41 3.61
CA VAL A 117 16.05 -2.28 4.61
C VAL A 117 15.98 -1.62 6.01
N PRO A 118 17.03 -0.96 6.53
CA PRO A 118 16.93 -0.22 7.79
C PRO A 118 15.90 0.92 7.75
N GLN A 119 15.77 1.63 6.63
CA GLN A 119 14.76 2.69 6.49
C GLN A 119 13.35 2.11 6.45
N ALA A 120 13.14 0.98 5.78
CA ALA A 120 11.86 0.28 5.81
C ALA A 120 11.47 -0.11 7.24
N MET A 121 12.42 -0.65 8.01
CA MET A 121 12.22 -0.94 9.44
C MET A 121 11.81 0.32 10.22
N GLU A 122 12.49 1.45 10.01
CA GLU A 122 12.16 2.72 10.64
C GLU A 122 10.74 3.19 10.31
N GLU A 123 10.32 3.11 9.04
CA GLU A 123 8.95 3.47 8.63
C GLU A 123 7.89 2.57 9.30
N TYR A 124 8.18 1.29 9.48
CA TYR A 124 7.28 0.36 10.15
C TYR A 124 7.20 0.63 11.65
N ILE A 125 8.34 0.91 12.31
CA ILE A 125 8.37 1.27 13.73
C ILE A 125 7.64 2.61 13.96
N LYS A 126 7.87 3.62 13.13
CA LYS A 126 7.12 4.89 13.18
C LYS A 126 5.62 4.62 13.05
N GLY A 127 5.22 3.84 12.05
CA GLY A 127 3.83 3.44 11.85
C GLY A 127 3.24 2.80 13.12
N TRP A 128 3.91 1.80 13.68
CA TRP A 128 3.50 1.11 14.90
C TRP A 128 3.25 2.07 16.08
N MET A 129 4.21 2.96 16.33
CA MET A 129 4.13 3.96 17.40
C MET A 129 2.95 4.91 17.20
N ILE A 130 2.76 5.42 15.97
CA ILE A 130 1.65 6.31 15.64
C ILE A 130 0.31 5.60 15.82
N LEU A 131 0.17 4.36 15.33
CA LEU A 131 -1.09 3.62 15.39
C LEU A 131 -1.57 3.42 16.84
N HIS A 132 -0.67 3.10 17.78
CA HIS A 132 -1.01 2.99 19.20
C HIS A 132 -1.53 4.31 19.78
N VAL A 133 -0.89 5.42 19.42
CA VAL A 133 -1.28 6.76 19.88
C VAL A 133 -2.64 7.14 19.31
N ILE A 134 -2.83 7.08 17.98
CA ILE A 134 -4.07 7.55 17.34
C ILE A 134 -5.27 6.63 17.62
N ALA A 135 -5.04 5.33 17.89
CA ALA A 135 -6.09 4.41 18.30
C ALA A 135 -6.82 4.93 19.54
N LYS A 136 -6.05 5.38 20.53
CA LYS A 136 -6.58 5.94 21.78
C LYS A 136 -6.99 7.40 21.62
N GLU A 137 -6.11 8.23 21.04
CA GLU A 137 -6.31 9.68 20.93
C GLU A 137 -7.59 10.04 20.18
N PHE A 138 -7.92 9.29 19.12
CA PHE A 138 -9.12 9.54 18.31
C PHE A 138 -10.23 8.50 18.52
N GLY A 139 -10.08 7.60 19.50
CA GLY A 139 -11.10 6.59 19.84
C GLY A 139 -11.45 5.66 18.68
N LEU A 140 -10.44 5.16 17.95
CA LEU A 140 -10.62 4.39 16.72
C LEU A 140 -10.77 2.88 16.94
N GLY A 141 -10.48 2.42 18.15
CA GLY A 141 -10.48 1.02 18.54
C GLY A 141 -9.50 0.76 19.69
N SER A 142 -9.21 -0.50 19.95
CA SER A 142 -8.17 -0.92 20.87
C SER A 142 -6.77 -0.70 20.29
N PRO A 143 -5.81 -0.18 21.06
CA PRO A 143 -4.38 -0.19 20.68
C PRO A 143 -3.85 -1.61 20.41
N ASP A 144 -4.43 -2.64 21.02
CA ASP A 144 -4.08 -4.06 20.78
C ASP A 144 -4.95 -4.71 19.68
N GLY A 145 -5.72 -3.91 18.95
CA GLY A 145 -6.75 -4.36 17.99
C GLY A 145 -6.25 -4.63 16.57
N PHE A 146 -4.95 -4.45 16.31
CA PHE A 146 -4.33 -4.59 15.00
C PHE A 146 -3.00 -5.33 15.07
N GLN A 147 -2.52 -5.83 13.94
CA GLN A 147 -1.24 -6.55 13.84
C GLN A 147 -0.51 -6.21 12.55
N PHE A 148 0.81 -6.22 12.62
CA PHE A 148 1.69 -6.24 11.46
C PHE A 148 2.09 -7.67 11.14
N ASN A 149 2.34 -7.94 9.86
CA ASN A 149 2.90 -9.16 9.33
C ASN A 149 4.10 -8.77 8.46
N MET A 150 5.30 -9.23 8.82
CA MET A 150 6.51 -8.96 8.04
C MET A 150 6.44 -9.67 6.69
N SER A 151 7.17 -9.16 5.70
CA SER A 151 7.37 -9.85 4.43
C SER A 151 8.85 -9.82 4.05
N CYS A 152 9.41 -10.97 3.73
CA CYS A 152 10.77 -11.09 3.22
C CYS A 152 10.79 -11.99 1.97
N GLY A 153 11.71 -11.75 1.05
CA GLY A 153 11.85 -12.57 -0.15
C GLY A 153 13.28 -12.66 -0.63
N TYR A 154 13.91 -13.83 -0.45
CA TYR A 154 15.20 -14.18 -1.04
C TYR A 154 15.44 -15.69 -0.86
N ASN A 155 16.61 -16.21 -1.26
CA ASN A 155 17.07 -17.54 -0.86
C ASN A 155 17.45 -17.56 0.63
N LEU A 156 17.66 -18.74 1.22
CA LEU A 156 17.98 -18.92 2.63
C LEU A 156 19.21 -18.12 3.05
N GLU A 157 20.26 -18.15 2.23
CA GLU A 157 21.50 -17.39 2.51
C GLU A 157 21.22 -15.89 2.66
N GLY A 158 20.39 -15.29 1.80
CA GLY A 158 20.05 -13.88 1.94
C GLY A 158 19.01 -13.58 3.01
N ILE A 159 18.17 -14.56 3.42
CA ILE A 159 17.36 -14.41 4.63
C ILE A 159 18.23 -14.42 5.89
N GLN A 160 19.33 -15.17 5.86
CA GLN A 160 20.35 -15.22 6.93
C GLN A 160 21.35 -14.06 6.87
N ASP A 161 21.31 -13.24 5.82
CA ASP A 161 22.17 -12.07 5.71
C ASP A 161 21.90 -11.13 6.89
N LYS A 162 22.97 -10.58 7.47
CA LYS A 162 22.89 -9.75 8.68
C LYS A 162 21.88 -8.60 8.52
N LYS A 163 21.75 -8.01 7.33
CA LYS A 163 20.81 -6.91 7.08
C LYS A 163 19.35 -7.35 7.21
N ILE A 164 19.02 -8.56 6.73
CA ILE A 164 17.67 -9.13 6.82
C ILE A 164 17.43 -9.71 8.22
N ASP A 165 18.45 -10.31 8.81
CA ASP A 165 18.43 -10.79 10.20
C ASP A 165 18.12 -9.66 11.18
N ASP A 166 18.86 -8.54 11.09
CA ASP A 166 18.65 -7.33 11.90
C ASP A 166 17.23 -6.77 11.72
N PHE A 167 16.68 -6.82 10.50
CA PHE A 167 15.29 -6.45 10.23
C PHE A 167 14.30 -7.37 10.94
N ILE A 168 14.47 -8.69 10.81
CA ILE A 168 13.56 -9.67 11.43
C ILE A 168 13.59 -9.53 12.96
N GLU A 169 14.78 -9.47 13.57
CA GLU A 169 14.90 -9.33 15.03
C GLU A 169 14.42 -7.97 15.52
N GLY A 170 14.75 -6.88 14.82
CA GLY A 170 14.29 -5.54 15.17
C GLY A 170 12.78 -5.34 15.01
N MET A 171 12.13 -6.05 14.08
CA MET A 171 10.67 -6.07 13.94
C MET A 171 9.99 -7.04 14.89
N LYS A 172 10.68 -8.06 15.41
CA LYS A 172 10.17 -8.89 16.52
C LYS A 172 10.12 -8.09 17.81
N ASP A 173 11.21 -7.39 18.14
CA ASP A 173 11.31 -6.49 19.29
C ASP A 173 12.14 -5.25 18.92
N ALA A 174 11.46 -4.11 18.79
CA ALA A 174 12.07 -2.86 18.40
C ALA A 174 12.68 -2.08 19.56
N GLY A 175 12.59 -2.58 20.80
CA GLY A 175 12.84 -1.81 22.03
C GLY A 175 14.25 -1.22 22.09
N ASP A 176 15.22 -1.91 21.49
CA ASP A 176 16.60 -1.46 21.44
C ASP A 176 16.97 -0.59 20.23
N THR A 177 16.11 -0.52 19.22
CA THR A 177 16.34 0.28 18.03
C THR A 177 16.35 1.78 18.35
N ALA A 178 17.17 2.53 17.61
CA ALA A 178 17.26 3.98 17.79
C ALA A 178 15.92 4.67 17.52
N ILE A 179 15.23 4.25 16.46
CA ILE A 179 13.97 4.86 16.03
C ILE A 179 12.82 4.62 17.03
N PHE A 180 12.73 3.45 17.67
CA PHE A 180 11.71 3.22 18.71
C PHE A 180 11.94 4.16 19.91
N LYS A 181 13.20 4.30 20.34
CA LYS A 181 13.61 5.21 21.42
C LYS A 181 13.32 6.66 21.06
N GLU A 182 13.66 7.09 19.84
CA GLU A 182 13.36 8.44 19.32
C GLU A 182 11.86 8.73 19.31
N CYS A 183 11.04 7.82 18.76
CA CYS A 183 9.59 7.98 18.72
C CYS A 183 9.02 8.10 20.13
N LYS A 184 9.45 7.23 21.06
CA LYS A 184 8.99 7.22 22.45
C LYS A 184 9.40 8.49 23.19
N GLU A 185 10.65 8.94 23.06
CA GLU A 185 11.11 10.20 23.65
C GLU A 185 10.32 11.40 23.11
N TRP A 186 10.09 11.46 21.80
CA TRP A 186 9.31 12.53 21.21
C TRP A 186 7.89 12.57 21.77
N LEU A 187 7.20 11.42 21.84
CA LEU A 187 5.85 11.32 22.41
C LEU A 187 5.83 11.75 23.88
N LEU A 188 6.79 11.30 24.70
CA LEU A 188 6.86 11.65 26.13
C LEU A 188 7.14 13.13 26.35
N LYS A 189 7.90 13.78 25.46
CA LYS A 189 8.20 15.21 25.52
C LYS A 189 7.01 16.08 25.13
N HIS A 190 6.13 15.58 24.26
CA HIS A 190 4.98 16.30 23.71
C HIS A 190 3.65 15.70 24.14
N VAL A 191 3.62 15.05 25.32
CA VAL A 191 2.39 14.42 25.84
C VAL A 191 1.25 15.44 26.04
N ASP A 192 1.59 16.71 26.24
CA ASP A 192 0.66 17.83 26.35
C ASP A 192 -0.07 18.18 25.05
N LEU A 193 0.36 17.62 23.92
CA LEU A 193 -0.36 17.74 22.64
C LEU A 193 -1.58 16.81 22.54
N PHE A 194 -1.71 15.83 23.44
CA PHE A 194 -2.76 14.82 23.41
C PHE A 194 -3.86 15.09 24.44
N GLU A 195 -5.11 14.85 24.07
CA GLU A 195 -6.28 14.98 24.93
C GLU A 195 -6.61 13.69 25.69
N HIS A 196 -6.28 12.52 25.15
CA HIS A 196 -6.69 11.21 25.70
C HIS A 196 -5.53 10.25 25.94
N VAL A 197 -4.36 10.49 25.36
CA VAL A 197 -3.14 9.70 25.60
C VAL A 197 -2.36 10.25 26.79
N THR A 198 -2.03 9.36 27.73
CA THR A 198 -1.24 9.67 28.93
C THR A 198 0.21 9.23 28.77
N ARG A 199 1.08 9.64 29.71
CA ARG A 199 2.48 9.17 29.76
C ARG A 199 2.54 7.66 29.94
N GLU A 200 1.66 7.11 30.78
CA GLU A 200 1.58 5.68 31.06
C GLU A 200 1.21 4.90 29.81
N ASP A 201 0.30 5.43 28.96
CA ASP A 201 -0.04 4.81 27.69
C ASP A 201 1.16 4.78 26.73
N ILE A 202 1.91 5.89 26.64
CA ILE A 202 3.11 5.99 25.79
C ILE A 202 4.19 5.02 26.31
N GLU A 203 4.35 4.91 27.62
CA GLU A 203 5.30 3.97 28.20
C GLU A 203 4.92 2.50 27.96
N ALA A 204 3.62 2.22 27.91
CA ALA A 204 3.05 0.89 27.68
C ALA A 204 3.01 0.47 26.20
N ILE A 205 3.35 1.35 25.24
CA ILE A 205 3.43 0.95 23.82
C ILE A 205 4.41 -0.22 23.69
N PRO A 206 3.95 -1.39 23.23
CA PRO A 206 4.78 -2.60 23.18
C PRO A 206 5.90 -2.43 22.15
N SER A 207 7.09 -2.87 22.52
CA SER A 207 8.21 -2.99 21.59
C SER A 207 8.12 -4.26 20.73
N GLU A 208 7.31 -5.24 21.13
CA GLU A 208 7.07 -6.49 20.41
C GLU A 208 6.18 -6.30 19.17
N ILE A 209 6.71 -5.71 18.09
CA ILE A 209 5.91 -5.28 16.95
C ILE A 209 5.28 -6.44 16.19
N CYS A 210 6.05 -7.48 15.83
CA CYS A 210 5.57 -8.50 14.90
C CYS A 210 6.07 -9.91 15.25
N ASN A 211 5.16 -10.87 15.34
CA ASN A 211 5.47 -12.29 15.57
C ASN A 211 5.11 -13.19 14.38
N SER A 212 4.82 -12.61 13.21
CA SER A 212 4.47 -13.35 12.00
C SER A 212 5.20 -12.83 10.76
N ILE A 213 5.42 -13.72 9.79
CA ILE A 213 6.11 -13.39 8.54
C ILE A 213 5.50 -14.11 7.34
N THR A 214 5.38 -13.42 6.21
CA THR A 214 5.14 -14.05 4.90
C THR A 214 6.45 -14.17 4.14
N LEU A 215 6.80 -15.38 3.76
CA LEU A 215 7.83 -15.65 2.78
C LEU A 215 7.28 -15.38 1.37
N SER A 216 7.80 -14.33 0.74
CA SER A 216 7.55 -14.01 -0.67
C SER A 216 8.50 -14.84 -1.54
N THR A 217 8.02 -15.93 -2.12
CA THR A 217 8.83 -16.79 -2.99
C THR A 217 9.09 -16.12 -4.33
N MET A 218 10.34 -16.18 -4.79
CA MET A 218 10.70 -15.78 -6.16
C MET A 218 10.14 -16.81 -7.17
N HIS A 219 9.86 -16.36 -8.40
CA HIS A 219 9.61 -17.27 -9.51
C HIS A 219 10.82 -18.21 -9.68
N GLY A 220 10.56 -19.49 -9.97
CA GLY A 220 11.62 -20.50 -10.10
C GLY A 220 12.25 -20.97 -8.79
N CYS A 221 11.75 -20.56 -7.62
CA CYS A 221 12.32 -20.98 -6.33
C CYS A 221 12.08 -22.49 -6.10
N PRO A 222 13.13 -23.32 -5.91
CA PRO A 222 12.96 -24.75 -5.74
C PRO A 222 12.12 -25.11 -4.49
N PRO A 223 11.30 -26.17 -4.51
CA PRO A 223 10.49 -26.57 -3.36
C PRO A 223 11.33 -26.80 -2.09
N GLN A 224 12.50 -27.44 -2.23
CA GLN A 224 13.39 -27.68 -1.10
C GLN A 224 13.92 -26.39 -0.49
N GLU A 225 14.16 -25.36 -1.30
CA GLU A 225 14.64 -24.06 -0.82
C GLU A 225 13.55 -23.35 -0.02
N ILE A 226 12.30 -23.37 -0.51
CA ILE A 226 11.13 -22.89 0.21
C ILE A 226 11.01 -23.60 1.56
N GLU A 227 11.10 -24.93 1.57
CA GLU A 227 11.00 -25.73 2.80
C GLU A 227 12.12 -25.41 3.79
N ASN A 228 13.35 -25.21 3.31
CA ASN A 228 14.49 -24.83 4.14
C ASN A 228 14.29 -23.47 4.80
N ILE A 229 13.83 -22.46 4.04
CA ILE A 229 13.58 -21.12 4.56
C ILE A 229 12.46 -21.14 5.60
N VAL A 230 11.33 -21.78 5.29
CA VAL A 230 10.21 -21.84 6.25
C VAL A 230 10.61 -22.62 7.51
N THR A 231 11.36 -23.71 7.37
CA THR A 231 11.88 -24.46 8.54
C THR A 231 12.80 -23.58 9.39
N TYR A 232 13.68 -22.79 8.78
CA TYR A 232 14.52 -21.83 9.48
C TYR A 232 13.69 -20.77 10.23
N LEU A 233 12.67 -20.19 9.58
CA LEU A 233 11.78 -19.20 10.21
C LEU A 233 10.98 -19.78 11.39
N LEU A 234 10.52 -21.02 11.28
CA LEU A 234 9.79 -21.70 12.34
C LEU A 234 10.70 -22.14 13.50
N LYS A 235 11.86 -22.74 13.22
CA LYS A 235 12.72 -23.34 14.25
C LYS A 235 13.73 -22.39 14.86
N GLU A 236 14.44 -21.63 14.02
CA GLU A 236 15.53 -20.77 14.48
C GLU A 236 15.01 -19.39 14.85
N LYS A 237 14.08 -18.84 14.05
CA LYS A 237 13.49 -17.52 14.31
C LYS A 237 12.27 -17.55 15.23
N HIS A 238 11.61 -18.70 15.32
CA HIS A 238 10.42 -18.94 16.13
C HIS A 238 9.27 -17.97 15.80
N ILE A 239 8.94 -17.84 14.50
CA ILE A 239 7.95 -16.89 13.96
C ILE A 239 6.83 -17.65 13.23
N HIS A 240 5.56 -17.25 13.45
CA HIS A 240 4.43 -17.77 12.67
C HIS A 240 4.63 -17.44 11.18
N THR A 241 4.46 -18.42 10.29
CA THR A 241 4.93 -18.26 8.90
C THR A 241 3.85 -18.56 7.87
N TYR A 242 3.65 -17.64 6.91
CA TYR A 242 2.97 -17.92 5.65
C TYR A 242 3.98 -18.12 4.53
N VAL A 243 3.71 -19.05 3.61
CA VAL A 243 4.38 -19.08 2.30
C VAL A 243 3.44 -18.54 1.22
N LYS A 244 3.90 -17.55 0.46
CA LYS A 244 3.10 -16.98 -0.64
C LYS A 244 3.17 -17.90 -1.85
N CYS A 245 2.04 -18.35 -2.35
CA CYS A 245 1.98 -19.23 -3.52
C CYS A 245 1.59 -18.47 -4.79
N ASN A 246 2.03 -18.97 -5.94
CA ASN A 246 1.74 -18.38 -7.24
C ASN A 246 0.49 -19.01 -7.88
N PRO A 247 -0.24 -18.28 -8.75
CA PRO A 247 -1.35 -18.81 -9.52
C PRO A 247 -0.96 -19.94 -10.49
N THR A 248 0.33 -20.08 -10.80
CA THR A 248 0.90 -21.11 -11.67
C THR A 248 0.61 -22.54 -11.19
N LEU A 249 0.29 -22.73 -9.90
CA LEU A 249 -0.21 -23.99 -9.33
C LEU A 249 -1.46 -24.57 -10.04
N LEU A 250 -2.19 -23.76 -10.80
CA LEU A 250 -3.35 -24.21 -11.57
C LEU A 250 -2.99 -25.00 -12.84
N GLY A 251 -1.76 -24.83 -13.34
CA GLY A 251 -1.30 -25.34 -14.63
C GLY A 251 -1.70 -24.46 -15.81
N TYR A 252 -0.86 -24.48 -16.86
CA TYR A 252 -0.99 -23.59 -18.03
C TYR A 252 -2.35 -23.73 -18.73
N GLU A 253 -2.78 -24.95 -19.01
CA GLU A 253 -4.03 -25.22 -19.76
C GLU A 253 -5.27 -24.65 -19.06
N PHE A 254 -5.34 -24.78 -17.72
CA PHE A 254 -6.44 -24.23 -16.94
C PHE A 254 -6.43 -22.70 -17.00
N VAL A 255 -5.27 -22.08 -16.76
CA VAL A 255 -5.15 -20.62 -16.71
C VAL A 255 -5.42 -20.01 -18.08
N ARG A 256 -4.87 -20.58 -19.16
CA ARG A 256 -5.12 -20.10 -20.52
C ARG A 256 -6.60 -20.13 -20.85
N LYS A 257 -7.26 -21.27 -20.62
CA LYS A 257 -8.70 -21.40 -20.85
C LYS A 257 -9.51 -20.40 -20.02
N ALA A 258 -9.22 -20.26 -18.73
CA ALA A 258 -9.92 -19.34 -17.85
C ALA A 258 -9.77 -17.87 -18.30
N MET A 259 -8.57 -17.46 -18.68
CA MET A 259 -8.32 -16.11 -19.19
C MET A 259 -9.04 -15.89 -20.53
N ASP A 260 -9.05 -16.86 -21.44
CA ASP A 260 -9.77 -16.76 -22.71
C ASP A 260 -11.28 -16.60 -22.51
N ASP A 261 -11.89 -17.45 -21.69
CA ASP A 261 -13.32 -17.44 -21.42
C ASP A 261 -13.78 -16.13 -20.75
N LEU A 262 -12.91 -15.51 -19.95
CA LEU A 262 -13.17 -14.22 -19.30
C LEU A 262 -12.91 -13.01 -20.22
N GLY A 263 -12.46 -13.22 -21.46
CA GLY A 263 -12.19 -12.17 -22.44
C GLY A 263 -10.79 -11.54 -22.34
N TYR A 264 -9.84 -12.25 -21.74
CA TYR A 264 -8.42 -11.90 -21.61
C TYR A 264 -7.53 -12.71 -22.57
N ASP A 265 -8.08 -13.12 -23.71
CA ASP A 265 -7.41 -13.88 -24.79
C ASP A 265 -6.18 -13.17 -25.36
N TYR A 266 -6.16 -11.84 -25.29
CA TYR A 266 -5.01 -11.02 -25.70
C TYR A 266 -3.81 -11.10 -24.76
N MET A 267 -3.96 -11.57 -23.51
CA MET A 267 -2.85 -11.64 -22.56
C MET A 267 -1.83 -12.67 -23.04
N ALA A 268 -0.58 -12.23 -23.24
CA ALA A 268 0.49 -13.11 -23.68
C ALA A 268 1.23 -13.68 -22.47
N PHE A 269 1.27 -15.01 -22.37
CA PHE A 269 2.11 -15.76 -21.44
C PHE A 269 2.33 -17.17 -21.99
N THR A 270 3.43 -17.82 -21.60
CA THR A 270 3.79 -19.17 -22.04
C THR A 270 3.73 -20.16 -20.88
N ASP A 271 4.03 -21.44 -21.15
CA ASP A 271 4.12 -22.46 -20.12
C ASP A 271 5.43 -22.41 -19.30
N PHE A 272 6.32 -21.45 -19.57
CA PHE A 272 7.63 -21.31 -18.91
C PHE A 272 7.50 -21.19 -17.38
N HIS A 273 6.82 -20.16 -16.88
CA HIS A 273 6.62 -19.95 -15.44
C HIS A 273 5.89 -21.12 -14.77
N PHE A 274 5.00 -21.79 -15.50
CA PHE A 274 4.26 -22.95 -14.98
C PHE A 274 5.15 -24.16 -14.78
N LYS A 275 6.26 -24.29 -15.52
CA LYS A 275 7.23 -25.38 -15.38
C LYS A 275 8.35 -25.05 -14.40
N ASP A 276 8.69 -23.77 -14.27
CA ASP A 276 9.80 -23.29 -13.44
C ASP A 276 9.38 -23.09 -11.98
N ASP A 277 8.15 -22.61 -11.74
CA ASP A 277 7.62 -22.42 -10.39
C ASP A 277 7.36 -23.75 -9.64
N LEU A 278 7.05 -23.64 -8.34
CA LEU A 278 6.57 -24.74 -7.52
C LEU A 278 5.40 -25.49 -8.17
N GLN A 279 5.60 -26.79 -8.41
CA GLN A 279 4.58 -27.67 -8.98
C GLN A 279 3.59 -28.13 -7.91
N TYR A 280 2.34 -28.38 -8.30
CA TYR A 280 1.28 -28.78 -7.36
C TYR A 280 1.58 -30.10 -6.63
N GLU A 281 2.17 -31.06 -7.35
CA GLU A 281 2.57 -32.37 -6.84
C GLU A 281 3.69 -32.30 -5.79
N ASP A 282 4.55 -31.28 -5.85
CA ASP A 282 5.57 -30.99 -4.85
C ASP A 282 5.05 -30.11 -3.71
N ALA A 283 4.13 -29.18 -4.02
CA ALA A 283 3.55 -28.24 -3.07
C ALA A 283 2.82 -28.97 -1.94
N VAL A 284 1.91 -29.90 -2.27
CA VAL A 284 1.06 -30.54 -1.26
C VAL A 284 1.89 -31.32 -0.21
N PRO A 285 2.84 -32.20 -0.58
CA PRO A 285 3.70 -32.87 0.40
C PRO A 285 4.57 -31.91 1.22
N MET A 286 5.14 -30.88 0.59
CA MET A 286 5.96 -29.87 1.27
C MET A 286 5.15 -29.11 2.33
N LEU A 287 3.97 -28.60 1.96
CA LEU A 287 3.09 -27.87 2.87
C LEU A 287 2.64 -28.74 4.05
N LYS A 288 2.38 -30.04 3.84
CA LYS A 288 2.07 -30.98 4.95
C LYS A 288 3.22 -31.09 5.95
N ARG A 289 4.46 -31.24 5.48
CA ARG A 289 5.64 -31.29 6.36
C ARG A 289 5.83 -29.98 7.13
N LEU A 290 5.61 -28.84 6.49
CA LEU A 290 5.72 -27.53 7.13
C LEU A 290 4.62 -27.29 8.18
N MET A 291 3.40 -27.78 7.95
CA MET A 291 2.35 -27.82 8.98
C MET A 291 2.78 -28.64 10.20
N ASP A 292 3.38 -29.82 9.97
CA ASP A 292 3.86 -30.68 11.06
C ASP A 292 5.01 -30.03 11.85
N VAL A 293 5.95 -29.37 11.16
CA VAL A 293 7.03 -28.61 11.80
C VAL A 293 6.46 -27.49 12.66
N ALA A 294 5.53 -26.68 12.12
CA ALA A 294 4.92 -25.60 12.89
C ALA A 294 4.18 -26.13 14.13
N ALA A 295 3.46 -27.24 14.01
CA ALA A 295 2.79 -27.88 15.14
C ALA A 295 3.79 -28.36 16.22
N GLN A 296 4.96 -28.86 15.83
CA GLN A 296 6.03 -29.27 16.77
C GLN A 296 6.62 -28.07 17.52
N GLU A 297 6.77 -26.93 16.86
CA GLU A 297 7.27 -25.68 17.46
C GLU A 297 6.17 -24.88 18.18
N GLY A 298 4.91 -25.34 18.18
CA GLY A 298 3.78 -24.60 18.77
C GLY A 298 3.41 -23.31 18.02
N LEU A 299 3.79 -23.22 16.74
CA LEU A 299 3.56 -22.08 15.86
C LEU A 299 2.46 -22.37 14.84
N SER A 300 2.09 -21.34 14.09
CA SER A 300 1.12 -21.42 13.00
C SER A 300 1.85 -21.36 11.67
N PHE A 301 1.42 -22.21 10.75
CA PHE A 301 1.86 -22.19 9.36
C PHE A 301 0.66 -22.20 8.42
N GLY A 302 0.79 -21.55 7.27
CA GLY A 302 -0.20 -21.59 6.21
C GLY A 302 0.32 -21.06 4.88
N VAL A 303 -0.61 -20.78 3.98
CA VAL A 303 -0.30 -20.19 2.66
C VAL A 303 -0.93 -18.81 2.50
N LYS A 304 -0.31 -17.95 1.69
CA LYS A 304 -0.90 -16.69 1.22
C LYS A 304 -1.21 -16.77 -0.26
N LEU A 305 -2.48 -16.56 -0.62
CA LEU A 305 -3.02 -16.81 -1.96
C LEU A 305 -3.51 -15.50 -2.61
N THR A 306 -2.80 -14.92 -3.58
CA THR A 306 -1.58 -15.42 -4.23
C THR A 306 -0.62 -14.26 -4.50
N ASN A 307 0.54 -14.58 -5.07
CA ASN A 307 1.32 -13.59 -5.80
C ASN A 307 0.61 -13.15 -7.08
N THR A 308 1.15 -12.10 -7.71
CA THR A 308 0.72 -11.61 -9.03
C THR A 308 1.05 -12.62 -10.14
N PHE A 309 0.40 -12.50 -11.30
CA PHE A 309 0.53 -13.47 -12.39
C PHE A 309 1.41 -12.92 -13.53
N PRO A 310 2.52 -13.58 -13.91
CA PRO A 310 3.44 -13.07 -14.93
C PRO A 310 2.80 -13.07 -16.32
N VAL A 311 2.97 -11.97 -17.05
CA VAL A 311 2.52 -11.77 -18.44
C VAL A 311 3.53 -10.95 -19.23
N ASP A 312 3.65 -11.22 -20.52
CA ASP A 312 4.50 -10.44 -21.43
C ASP A 312 3.90 -9.05 -21.70
N ILE A 313 4.76 -8.06 -21.82
CA ILE A 313 4.41 -6.74 -22.34
C ILE A 313 4.31 -6.82 -23.86
N LYS A 314 3.08 -6.70 -24.42
CA LYS A 314 2.83 -6.70 -25.87
C LYS A 314 2.13 -5.45 -26.39
N ARG A 315 1.62 -4.59 -25.51
CA ARG A 315 0.82 -3.41 -25.90
C ARG A 315 1.34 -2.12 -25.29
N GLN A 316 2.59 -2.11 -24.83
CA GLN A 316 3.25 -0.95 -24.20
C GLN A 316 2.52 -0.48 -22.94
N GLU A 317 1.96 -1.43 -22.19
CA GLU A 317 1.27 -1.16 -20.92
C GLU A 317 2.23 -0.53 -19.90
N LEU A 318 3.43 -1.09 -19.81
CA LEU A 318 4.54 -0.66 -18.97
C LEU A 318 5.86 -0.78 -19.77
N PRO A 319 6.94 -0.10 -19.36
CA PRO A 319 8.27 -0.35 -19.89
C PRO A 319 8.80 -1.74 -19.49
N GLY A 320 9.52 -2.40 -20.38
CA GLY A 320 10.14 -3.73 -20.14
C GLY A 320 9.62 -4.81 -21.09
N GLU A 321 9.89 -6.07 -20.74
CA GLU A 321 9.45 -7.26 -21.50
C GLU A 321 8.37 -8.07 -20.76
N GLU A 322 8.37 -8.04 -19.43
CA GLU A 322 7.45 -8.75 -18.56
C GLU A 322 6.82 -7.79 -17.52
N MET A 323 5.58 -8.08 -17.13
CA MET A 323 4.86 -7.42 -16.06
C MET A 323 4.00 -8.44 -15.30
N TYR A 324 3.48 -8.05 -14.14
CA TYR A 324 2.70 -8.95 -13.29
C TYR A 324 1.27 -8.46 -13.12
N MET A 325 0.32 -9.31 -13.50
CA MET A 325 -1.11 -9.06 -13.46
C MET A 325 -1.68 -9.22 -12.04
N SER A 326 -2.53 -8.27 -11.65
CA SER A 326 -3.25 -8.24 -10.39
C SER A 326 -4.67 -7.65 -10.56
N GLY A 327 -5.39 -7.50 -9.44
CA GLY A 327 -6.74 -6.94 -9.43
C GLY A 327 -7.82 -7.94 -9.84
N LYS A 328 -8.91 -7.42 -10.39
CA LYS A 328 -10.13 -8.22 -10.65
C LYS A 328 -9.89 -9.44 -11.55
N ALA A 329 -8.94 -9.35 -12.49
CA ALA A 329 -8.60 -10.43 -13.42
C ALA A 329 -7.87 -11.59 -12.72
N LEU A 330 -7.20 -11.32 -11.60
CA LEU A 330 -6.48 -12.31 -10.81
C LEU A 330 -7.42 -13.12 -9.91
N PHE A 331 -8.55 -12.55 -9.49
CA PHE A 331 -9.44 -13.17 -8.49
C PHE A 331 -9.89 -14.60 -8.88
N PRO A 332 -10.39 -14.87 -10.10
CA PRO A 332 -10.82 -16.22 -10.48
C PRO A 332 -9.69 -17.26 -10.38
N LEU A 333 -8.45 -16.87 -10.68
CA LEU A 333 -7.29 -17.75 -10.53
C LEU A 333 -6.95 -17.96 -9.06
N SER A 334 -6.84 -16.89 -8.27
CA SER A 334 -6.45 -17.00 -6.86
C SER A 334 -7.45 -17.80 -6.03
N ILE A 335 -8.75 -17.62 -6.25
CA ILE A 335 -9.76 -18.40 -5.54
C ILE A 335 -9.82 -19.86 -6.01
N SER A 336 -9.47 -20.13 -7.28
CA SER A 336 -9.34 -21.50 -7.80
C SER A 336 -8.14 -22.23 -7.17
N VAL A 337 -7.02 -21.55 -6.92
CA VAL A 337 -5.90 -22.11 -6.15
C VAL A 337 -6.36 -22.44 -4.74
N ALA A 338 -7.09 -21.54 -4.09
CA ALA A 338 -7.63 -21.76 -2.75
C ALA A 338 -8.56 -22.98 -2.71
N ALA A 339 -9.43 -23.16 -3.71
CA ALA A 339 -10.32 -24.32 -3.81
C ALA A 339 -9.54 -25.64 -3.90
N ARG A 340 -8.55 -25.74 -4.80
CA ARG A 340 -7.73 -26.97 -4.97
C ARG A 340 -6.98 -27.33 -3.69
N LEU A 341 -6.37 -26.33 -3.05
CA LEU A 341 -5.67 -26.52 -1.79
C LEU A 341 -6.65 -26.88 -0.65
N ALA A 342 -7.82 -26.27 -0.58
CA ALA A 342 -8.81 -26.61 0.44
C ALA A 342 -9.25 -28.08 0.30
N GLU A 343 -9.47 -28.55 -0.92
CA GLU A 343 -9.78 -29.97 -1.20
C GLU A 343 -8.61 -30.89 -0.80
N SER A 344 -7.36 -30.52 -1.11
CA SER A 344 -6.19 -31.37 -0.83
C SER A 344 -5.81 -31.48 0.65
N PHE A 345 -6.35 -30.57 1.48
CA PHE A 345 -6.08 -30.47 2.91
C PHE A 345 -7.34 -30.64 3.77
N ASP A 346 -8.46 -31.07 3.18
CA ASP A 346 -9.76 -31.22 3.86
C ASP A 346 -10.18 -29.96 4.65
N GLY A 347 -9.88 -28.77 4.09
CA GLY A 347 -10.16 -27.47 4.69
C GLY A 347 -9.25 -27.07 5.86
N LYS A 348 -8.22 -27.86 6.19
CA LYS A 348 -7.38 -27.66 7.40
C LYS A 348 -6.16 -26.78 7.21
N LEU A 349 -5.83 -26.40 5.97
CA LEU A 349 -4.70 -25.53 5.68
C LEU A 349 -5.10 -24.07 5.97
N PRO A 350 -4.43 -23.35 6.89
CA PRO A 350 -4.66 -21.92 7.09
C PRO A 350 -4.32 -21.13 5.82
N MET A 351 -5.22 -20.24 5.40
CA MET A 351 -5.06 -19.45 4.17
C MET A 351 -5.25 -17.95 4.44
N SER A 352 -4.23 -17.16 4.17
CA SER A 352 -4.35 -15.72 3.91
C SER A 352 -4.63 -15.47 2.43
N PHE A 353 -5.29 -14.36 2.08
CA PHE A 353 -5.68 -14.06 0.69
C PHE A 353 -5.25 -12.65 0.25
N SER A 354 -4.81 -12.50 -1.00
CA SER A 354 -4.34 -11.25 -1.59
C SER A 354 -4.48 -11.18 -3.12
N GLY A 355 -5.30 -12.03 -3.73
CA GLY A 355 -5.46 -12.09 -5.18
C GLY A 355 -6.80 -11.54 -5.68
N GLY A 356 -6.85 -10.26 -6.03
CA GLY A 356 -8.06 -9.65 -6.60
C GLY A 356 -9.24 -9.46 -5.63
N ALA A 357 -8.96 -9.49 -4.32
CA ALA A 357 -9.94 -9.14 -3.30
C ALA A 357 -10.28 -7.63 -3.34
N ASP A 358 -11.56 -7.31 -3.22
CA ASP A 358 -12.10 -5.95 -3.18
C ASP A 358 -13.41 -5.88 -2.38
N GLN A 359 -14.04 -4.71 -2.33
CA GLN A 359 -15.30 -4.48 -1.60
C GLN A 359 -16.49 -5.33 -2.10
N LYS A 360 -16.40 -5.91 -3.30
CA LYS A 360 -17.48 -6.71 -3.89
C LYS A 360 -17.43 -8.17 -3.46
N ASN A 361 -16.25 -8.70 -3.14
CA ASN A 361 -16.06 -10.13 -2.85
C ASN A 361 -15.46 -10.43 -1.47
N ILE A 362 -15.06 -9.42 -0.70
CA ILE A 362 -14.39 -9.63 0.60
C ILE A 362 -15.20 -10.52 1.57
N ASP A 363 -16.51 -10.32 1.64
CA ASP A 363 -17.43 -11.14 2.43
C ASP A 363 -17.45 -12.59 1.97
N GLN A 364 -17.49 -12.82 0.65
CA GLN A 364 -17.50 -14.16 0.08
C GLN A 364 -16.21 -14.92 0.41
N ILE A 365 -15.06 -14.24 0.40
CA ILE A 365 -13.76 -14.83 0.76
C ILE A 365 -13.75 -15.19 2.25
N VAL A 366 -14.12 -14.25 3.12
CA VAL A 366 -14.12 -14.44 4.57
C VAL A 366 -15.12 -15.53 4.99
N ASP A 367 -16.30 -15.58 4.38
CA ASP A 367 -17.35 -16.59 4.63
C ASP A 367 -16.93 -18.00 4.17
N CYS A 368 -15.87 -18.13 3.36
CA CYS A 368 -15.23 -19.40 3.04
C CYS A 368 -14.24 -19.86 4.13
N GLY A 369 -14.03 -19.08 5.20
CA GLY A 369 -13.03 -19.36 6.23
C GLY A 369 -11.60 -18.94 5.84
N ILE A 370 -11.45 -18.13 4.78
CA ILE A 370 -10.14 -17.66 4.28
C ILE A 370 -9.87 -16.27 4.84
N TRP A 371 -8.92 -16.16 5.76
CA TRP A 371 -8.50 -14.91 6.38
C TRP A 371 -7.14 -15.08 7.09
N PRO A 372 -6.33 -14.01 7.24
CA PRO A 372 -6.62 -12.60 6.91
C PRO A 372 -6.58 -12.31 5.41
N VAL A 373 -7.34 -11.29 4.99
CA VAL A 373 -7.44 -10.88 3.58
C VAL A 373 -6.83 -9.49 3.39
N THR A 374 -5.83 -9.41 2.53
CA THR A 374 -5.13 -8.15 2.24
C THR A 374 -5.40 -7.66 0.82
N VAL A 375 -5.45 -6.35 0.61
CA VAL A 375 -5.77 -5.75 -0.69
C VAL A 375 -4.71 -4.74 -1.15
N ALA A 376 -4.53 -4.61 -2.46
CA ALA A 376 -3.64 -3.60 -3.07
C ALA A 376 -4.33 -2.86 -4.22
N THR A 377 -4.70 -3.58 -5.28
CA THR A 377 -5.23 -2.98 -6.52
C THR A 377 -6.46 -2.10 -6.32
N VAL A 378 -7.37 -2.48 -5.41
CA VAL A 378 -8.56 -1.66 -5.13
C VAL A 378 -8.19 -0.29 -4.57
N LEU A 379 -7.13 -0.20 -3.78
CA LEU A 379 -6.62 1.05 -3.19
C LEU A 379 -5.85 1.92 -4.21
N LEU A 380 -5.47 1.35 -5.36
CA LEU A 380 -4.89 2.07 -6.50
C LEU A 380 -5.96 2.65 -7.43
N LYS A 381 -7.25 2.34 -7.22
CA LYS A 381 -8.36 2.81 -8.07
C LYS A 381 -9.04 4.05 -7.46
N PRO A 382 -9.76 4.86 -8.27
CA PRO A 382 -10.45 6.07 -7.79
C PRO A 382 -11.31 5.78 -6.56
N GLY A 383 -11.17 6.59 -5.53
CA GLY A 383 -11.69 6.34 -4.18
C GLY A 383 -10.62 5.92 -3.17
N GLY A 384 -9.53 5.29 -3.61
CA GLY A 384 -8.36 4.99 -2.78
C GLY A 384 -8.72 4.27 -1.48
N TYR A 385 -8.28 4.82 -0.35
CA TYR A 385 -8.56 4.30 0.99
C TYR A 385 -10.04 4.26 1.37
N LYS A 386 -10.94 4.98 0.68
CA LYS A 386 -12.40 4.82 0.90
C LYS A 386 -12.85 3.38 0.65
N TRP A 387 -12.16 2.65 -0.23
CA TRP A 387 -12.42 1.23 -0.44
C TRP A 387 -12.00 0.38 0.75
N MET A 388 -10.92 0.73 1.47
CA MET A 388 -10.55 0.06 2.72
C MET A 388 -11.68 0.20 3.76
N THR A 389 -12.29 1.37 3.88
CA THR A 389 -13.44 1.58 4.78
C THR A 389 -14.62 0.69 4.40
N ARG A 390 -14.95 0.59 3.11
CA ARG A 390 -16.01 -0.31 2.64
C ARG A 390 -15.71 -1.78 2.89
N ILE A 391 -14.45 -2.18 2.74
CA ILE A 391 -13.98 -3.54 3.01
C ILE A 391 -14.14 -3.84 4.50
N ALA A 392 -13.64 -2.96 5.39
CA ALA A 392 -13.77 -3.12 6.84
C ALA A 392 -15.24 -3.17 7.29
N GLU A 393 -16.10 -2.24 6.80
CA GLU A 393 -17.54 -2.23 7.09
C GLU A 393 -18.23 -3.54 6.67
N LYS A 394 -17.88 -4.08 5.49
CA LYS A 394 -18.47 -5.32 4.97
C LYS A 394 -17.99 -6.54 5.76
N THR A 395 -16.71 -6.60 6.10
CA THR A 395 -16.15 -7.69 6.90
C THR A 395 -16.66 -7.68 8.34
N ALA A 396 -16.95 -6.50 8.92
CA ALA A 396 -17.52 -6.40 10.26
C ALA A 396 -18.93 -7.03 10.38
N ALA A 397 -19.60 -7.28 9.26
CA ALA A 397 -20.88 -7.99 9.18
C ALA A 397 -20.73 -9.51 9.04
N CYS A 398 -19.53 -10.02 8.75
CA CYS A 398 -19.25 -11.44 8.58
C CYS A 398 -19.12 -12.16 9.93
N GLN A 399 -19.42 -13.46 9.92
CA GLN A 399 -19.10 -14.36 11.04
C GLN A 399 -17.76 -15.02 10.75
N ILE A 400 -16.70 -14.51 11.36
CA ILE A 400 -15.35 -15.01 11.14
C ILE A 400 -15.10 -16.19 12.08
N GLY A 401 -14.87 -17.37 11.48
CA GLY A 401 -14.50 -18.60 12.20
C GLY A 401 -13.03 -18.60 12.63
N LYS A 402 -12.51 -19.77 13.03
CA LYS A 402 -11.07 -19.91 13.35
C LYS A 402 -10.24 -19.95 12.08
N SER A 403 -8.99 -19.51 12.17
CA SER A 403 -8.04 -19.70 11.07
C SER A 403 -7.75 -21.19 10.89
N GLY A 404 -7.66 -21.65 9.64
CA GLY A 404 -7.49 -23.07 9.33
C GLY A 404 -8.78 -23.89 9.29
N GLU A 405 -9.95 -23.25 9.31
CA GLU A 405 -11.26 -23.90 9.10
C GLU A 405 -11.88 -23.45 7.76
N VAL A 406 -11.23 -23.78 6.64
CA VAL A 406 -11.70 -23.42 5.29
C VAL A 406 -12.87 -24.30 4.86
N HIS A 407 -13.98 -23.69 4.45
CA HIS A 407 -15.18 -24.38 4.01
C HIS A 407 -15.05 -24.84 2.55
N VAL A 408 -14.55 -26.06 2.34
CA VAL A 408 -14.27 -26.66 1.01
C VAL A 408 -15.41 -26.45 0.01
N GLU A 409 -16.65 -26.84 0.36
CA GLU A 409 -17.79 -26.69 -0.55
C GLU A 409 -18.06 -25.23 -0.95
N ARG A 410 -17.87 -24.29 -0.03
CA ARG A 410 -18.11 -22.85 -0.29
C ARG A 410 -17.03 -22.27 -1.19
N VAL A 411 -15.75 -22.58 -0.94
CA VAL A 411 -14.64 -22.07 -1.76
C VAL A 411 -14.66 -22.70 -3.16
N THR A 412 -14.98 -24.00 -3.28
CA THR A 412 -15.12 -24.66 -4.58
C THR A 412 -16.27 -24.03 -5.38
N LYS A 413 -17.40 -23.75 -4.74
CA LYS A 413 -18.50 -23.01 -5.38
C LYS A 413 -18.09 -21.60 -5.80
N LEU A 414 -17.45 -20.83 -4.91
CA LEU A 414 -17.01 -19.47 -5.19
C LEU A 414 -16.02 -19.43 -6.36
N ALA A 415 -15.13 -20.42 -6.46
CA ALA A 415 -14.20 -20.54 -7.57
C ALA A 415 -14.89 -20.82 -8.91
N ALA A 416 -15.87 -21.72 -8.93
CA ALA A 416 -16.68 -21.95 -10.12
C ALA A 416 -17.48 -20.69 -10.51
N ASP A 417 -18.16 -20.06 -9.55
CA ASP A 417 -18.95 -18.84 -9.78
C ASP A 417 -18.06 -17.69 -10.30
N ALA A 418 -16.81 -17.58 -9.83
CA ALA A 418 -15.87 -16.55 -10.27
C ALA A 418 -15.48 -16.65 -11.75
N LEU A 419 -15.46 -17.86 -12.33
CA LEU A 419 -15.15 -18.06 -13.75
C LEU A 419 -16.28 -17.59 -14.68
N GLU A 420 -17.51 -17.47 -14.17
CA GLU A 420 -18.68 -17.07 -14.95
C GLU A 420 -19.17 -15.65 -14.60
N ASN A 421 -18.61 -15.03 -13.56
CA ASN A 421 -19.10 -13.76 -13.03
C ASN A 421 -18.66 -12.56 -13.89
N ALA A 422 -19.64 -11.78 -14.36
CA ALA A 422 -19.43 -10.58 -15.16
C ALA A 422 -18.55 -9.51 -14.50
N ASN A 423 -18.38 -9.51 -13.17
CA ASN A 423 -17.48 -8.58 -12.49
C ASN A 423 -16.00 -8.82 -12.83
N TYR A 424 -15.63 -10.08 -13.12
CA TYR A 424 -14.24 -10.49 -13.40
C TYR A 424 -13.95 -10.64 -14.89
N GLN A 425 -14.96 -10.47 -15.75
CA GLN A 425 -14.77 -10.44 -17.20
C GLN A 425 -14.10 -9.14 -17.65
N LYS A 426 -13.42 -9.20 -18.80
CA LYS A 426 -12.82 -8.04 -19.45
C LYS A 426 -13.89 -6.98 -19.71
N ASN A 427 -13.62 -5.74 -19.29
CA ASN A 427 -14.56 -4.67 -19.54
C ASN A 427 -14.49 -4.26 -21.03
N SER A 428 -15.63 -4.35 -21.72
CA SER A 428 -15.76 -3.94 -23.13
C SER A 428 -16.01 -2.44 -23.30
N LYS A 429 -16.27 -1.70 -22.22
CA LYS A 429 -16.48 -0.24 -22.28
C LYS A 429 -15.16 0.48 -22.54
N LYS A 430 -15.15 1.33 -23.57
CA LYS A 430 -14.04 2.24 -23.85
C LYS A 430 -13.81 3.18 -22.65
N ALA A 431 -12.54 3.38 -22.29
CA ALA A 431 -12.15 4.40 -21.34
C ALA A 431 -12.71 5.77 -21.76
N GLY A 432 -13.06 6.61 -20.79
CA GLY A 432 -13.50 7.98 -21.05
C GLY A 432 -12.44 8.75 -21.84
N LYS A 433 -12.86 9.68 -22.71
CA LYS A 433 -11.92 10.53 -23.46
C LYS A 433 -11.12 11.38 -22.46
N ARG A 434 -9.79 11.29 -22.52
CA ARG A 434 -8.88 12.25 -21.86
C ARG A 434 -8.86 13.55 -22.65
N LYS A 435 -8.71 14.69 -21.98
CA LYS A 435 -8.39 15.98 -22.62
C LYS A 435 -7.00 15.87 -23.26
N GLU A 436 -6.81 16.46 -24.43
CA GLU A 436 -5.51 16.43 -25.14
C GLU A 436 -4.43 17.26 -24.43
N GLU A 437 -4.85 18.21 -23.59
CA GLU A 437 -3.97 19.10 -22.85
C GLU A 437 -3.32 18.41 -21.63
N LYS A 438 -2.16 18.94 -21.21
CA LYS A 438 -1.54 18.58 -19.93
C LYS A 438 -2.38 19.11 -18.77
N SER A 439 -2.25 18.44 -17.62
CA SER A 439 -2.87 18.92 -16.39
C SER A 439 -2.31 20.31 -16.04
N PRO A 440 -3.15 21.30 -15.69
CA PRO A 440 -2.68 22.63 -15.33
C PRO A 440 -1.95 22.62 -13.96
N LEU A 441 -1.10 23.64 -13.74
CA LEU A 441 -0.38 23.84 -12.47
C LEU A 441 -1.34 24.17 -11.32
N LEU A 442 -2.39 24.96 -11.60
CA LEU A 442 -3.47 25.34 -10.70
C LEU A 442 -4.81 24.90 -11.30
N ASP A 443 -5.84 24.76 -10.47
CA ASP A 443 -7.24 24.59 -10.91
C ASP A 443 -7.46 23.43 -11.89
N CYS A 444 -7.51 22.19 -11.38
CA CYS A 444 -7.66 20.98 -12.20
C CYS A 444 -9.04 20.81 -12.88
N LEU A 445 -9.91 21.82 -12.84
CA LEU A 445 -11.24 21.82 -13.46
C LEU A 445 -11.32 23.01 -14.41
N SER A 446 -11.77 22.81 -15.67
CA SER A 446 -12.02 23.94 -16.56
C SER A 446 -13.35 24.62 -16.22
N LYS A 447 -13.52 25.90 -16.55
CA LYS A 447 -14.79 26.64 -16.33
C LYS A 447 -16.00 26.00 -17.03
N GLU A 448 -15.78 25.21 -18.08
CA GLU A 448 -16.81 24.42 -18.75
C GLU A 448 -17.27 23.21 -17.91
N ASP A 449 -16.37 22.61 -17.12
CA ASP A 449 -16.70 21.52 -16.18
C ASP A 449 -17.57 22.05 -15.00
N VAL A 450 -17.65 23.36 -14.81
CA VAL A 450 -18.39 24.06 -13.74
C VAL A 450 -19.82 24.39 -14.15
N SER A 451 -20.14 24.49 -15.45
CA SER A 451 -21.45 25.00 -15.91
C SER A 451 -22.60 23.98 -15.84
N GLU A 452 -22.33 22.68 -15.64
CA GLU A 452 -23.35 21.62 -15.73
C GLU A 452 -23.95 21.12 -14.40
N ARG A 453 -23.61 21.63 -13.20
CA ARG A 453 -24.25 21.16 -11.94
C ARG A 453 -24.57 22.27 -10.92
N LYS A 454 -25.76 22.13 -10.30
CA LYS A 454 -26.49 23.07 -9.42
C LYS A 454 -25.67 23.65 -8.24
N GLU A 455 -25.92 24.94 -7.98
CA GLU A 455 -25.66 25.76 -6.78
C GLU A 455 -24.37 25.46 -5.96
N PHE A 456 -23.37 26.33 -6.16
CA PHE A 456 -21.98 26.27 -5.69
C PHE A 456 -21.73 27.00 -4.37
N THR A 457 -22.25 26.56 -3.22
CA THR A 457 -22.08 27.36 -1.97
C THR A 457 -21.75 26.62 -0.69
N VAL A 458 -21.13 25.43 -0.70
CA VAL A 458 -20.74 24.80 0.59
C VAL A 458 -19.32 24.20 0.66
N HIS A 459 -18.69 23.73 -0.43
CA HIS A 459 -17.34 23.14 -0.34
C HIS A 459 -16.50 23.39 -1.61
N LYS A 460 -15.23 23.80 -1.47
CA LYS A 460 -14.26 23.88 -2.58
C LYS A 460 -14.06 22.48 -3.16
N ARG A 461 -14.00 22.36 -4.49
CA ARG A 461 -13.88 21.06 -5.18
C ARG A 461 -12.73 21.04 -6.17
N VAL A 462 -12.20 19.84 -6.41
CA VAL A 462 -11.26 19.50 -7.48
C VAL A 462 -11.51 18.04 -7.88
N CYS A 463 -11.03 17.60 -9.04
CA CYS A 463 -11.11 16.19 -9.46
C CYS A 463 -10.54 15.25 -8.38
N GLY A 464 -9.35 15.53 -7.86
CA GLY A 464 -8.77 14.82 -6.71
C GLY A 464 -8.32 13.37 -6.96
N ASN A 465 -8.63 12.78 -8.13
CA ASN A 465 -8.28 11.40 -8.44
C ASN A 465 -6.79 11.08 -8.20
N CYS A 466 -5.88 11.97 -8.59
CA CYS A 466 -4.44 11.76 -8.40
C CYS A 466 -4.01 11.72 -6.93
N ALA A 467 -4.77 12.35 -6.03
CA ALA A 467 -4.57 12.27 -4.58
C ALA A 467 -5.15 10.96 -4.02
N ASP A 468 -6.36 10.59 -4.44
CA ASP A 468 -7.02 9.35 -4.00
C ASP A 468 -6.24 8.08 -4.42
N VAL A 469 -5.70 8.04 -5.64
CA VAL A 469 -5.05 6.86 -6.21
C VAL A 469 -3.53 6.78 -5.96
N CYS A 470 -2.93 7.80 -5.35
CA CYS A 470 -1.49 7.80 -5.08
C CYS A 470 -1.20 6.95 -3.84
N PRO A 471 -0.49 5.81 -3.97
CA PRO A 471 -0.23 4.94 -2.82
C PRO A 471 0.59 5.63 -1.74
N ASN A 472 1.58 6.45 -2.14
CA ASN A 472 2.47 7.17 -1.24
C ASN A 472 1.91 8.50 -0.75
N ARG A 473 0.68 8.87 -1.13
CA ARG A 473 0.06 10.16 -0.76
C ARG A 473 0.86 11.41 -1.22
N ALA A 474 1.67 11.27 -2.27
CA ALA A 474 2.51 12.33 -2.83
C ALA A 474 1.76 13.42 -3.61
N ASN A 475 0.44 13.29 -3.82
CA ASN A 475 -0.39 14.38 -4.34
C ASN A 475 -1.31 14.84 -3.21
N VAL A 476 -1.10 16.06 -2.71
CA VAL A 476 -1.78 16.60 -1.53
C VAL A 476 -2.77 17.68 -1.95
N LEU A 477 -3.99 17.60 -1.40
CA LEU A 477 -5.02 18.62 -1.57
C LEU A 477 -4.73 19.80 -0.65
N ILE A 478 -4.65 21.00 -1.22
CA ILE A 478 -4.37 22.24 -0.49
C ILE A 478 -5.58 23.17 -0.60
N GLU A 479 -6.11 23.58 0.54
CA GLU A 479 -7.15 24.61 0.60
C GLU A 479 -6.49 25.99 0.67
N VAL A 480 -6.48 26.69 -0.46
CA VAL A 480 -5.99 28.08 -0.53
C VAL A 480 -7.16 29.03 -0.28
N PRO A 481 -7.20 29.79 0.83
CA PRO A 481 -8.35 30.60 1.24
C PRO A 481 -8.92 31.48 0.12
N GLU A 482 -8.04 32.12 -0.66
CA GLU A 482 -8.37 33.07 -1.71
C GLU A 482 -8.78 32.43 -3.05
N MET A 483 -8.72 31.11 -3.18
CA MET A 483 -9.07 30.39 -4.41
C MET A 483 -10.41 29.65 -4.27
N GLU A 484 -11.21 29.62 -5.34
CA GLU A 484 -12.52 28.95 -5.37
C GLU A 484 -12.41 27.41 -5.36
N LEU A 485 -11.34 26.87 -5.93
CA LEU A 485 -11.10 25.43 -6.03
C LEU A 485 -9.98 24.99 -5.07
N LEU A 486 -10.04 23.72 -4.67
CA LEU A 486 -8.90 23.08 -4.02
C LEU A 486 -7.75 22.95 -5.01
N GLN A 487 -6.55 23.23 -4.54
CA GLN A 487 -5.33 23.04 -5.31
C GLN A 487 -4.71 21.68 -5.03
N ILE A 488 -3.85 21.22 -5.93
CA ILE A 488 -3.10 19.97 -5.75
C ILE A 488 -1.62 20.29 -5.91
N ILE A 489 -0.84 19.99 -4.87
CA ILE A 489 0.61 19.99 -4.94
C ILE A 489 1.11 18.56 -5.04
N HIS A 490 2.12 18.37 -5.89
CA HIS A 490 2.92 17.16 -5.89
C HIS A 490 4.09 17.31 -4.92
N VAL A 491 4.31 16.36 -4.02
CA VAL A 491 5.40 16.37 -3.05
C VAL A 491 6.47 15.37 -3.52
N ASP A 492 7.59 15.88 -4.04
CA ASP A 492 8.59 15.08 -4.78
C ASP A 492 9.17 13.97 -3.91
N TYR A 493 9.57 14.29 -2.69
CA TYR A 493 10.24 13.38 -1.77
C TYR A 493 9.36 12.22 -1.27
N MET A 494 8.06 12.23 -1.57
CA MET A 494 7.13 11.12 -1.26
C MET A 494 6.91 10.21 -2.49
N CYS A 495 7.35 10.62 -3.68
CA CYS A 495 7.01 9.99 -4.95
C CYS A 495 8.13 9.07 -5.45
N ASN A 496 7.79 7.83 -5.80
CA ASN A 496 8.68 6.88 -6.47
C ASN A 496 8.38 6.75 -7.98
N GLU A 497 7.68 7.73 -8.56
CA GLU A 497 7.24 7.72 -9.96
C GLU A 497 6.48 6.47 -10.42
N CYS A 498 5.77 5.76 -9.51
CA CYS A 498 5.06 4.54 -9.89
C CYS A 498 4.06 4.72 -11.06
N GLY A 499 3.60 5.96 -11.27
CA GLY A 499 2.82 6.34 -12.43
C GLY A 499 1.32 6.06 -12.34
N ASN A 500 0.84 5.43 -11.26
CA ASN A 500 -0.57 5.08 -11.12
C ASN A 500 -1.51 6.29 -11.24
N CYS A 501 -1.09 7.48 -10.76
CA CYS A 501 -1.88 8.70 -10.89
C CYS A 501 -2.07 9.16 -12.35
N ARG A 502 -1.20 8.75 -13.29
CA ARG A 502 -1.36 9.01 -14.73
C ARG A 502 -2.56 8.25 -15.31
N SER A 503 -2.79 7.02 -14.87
CA SER A 503 -3.88 6.16 -15.35
C SER A 503 -5.27 6.76 -15.13
N PHE A 504 -5.43 7.56 -14.08
CA PHE A 504 -6.73 8.13 -13.69
C PHE A 504 -6.82 9.65 -13.88
N CYS A 505 -5.80 10.25 -14.50
CA CYS A 505 -5.83 11.66 -14.87
C CYS A 505 -6.83 11.89 -16.00
N GLN A 506 -7.67 12.91 -15.86
CA GLN A 506 -8.59 13.33 -16.93
C GLN A 506 -7.90 14.07 -18.08
N TYR A 507 -6.65 14.51 -17.85
CA TYR A 507 -5.79 15.17 -18.83
C TYR A 507 -4.84 14.16 -19.47
N ALA A 508 -4.31 14.47 -20.65
CA ALA A 508 -3.29 13.65 -21.33
C ALA A 508 -1.95 13.59 -20.57
N GLY A 509 -1.79 14.45 -19.56
CA GLY A 509 -0.63 14.54 -18.70
C GLY A 509 -0.51 13.47 -17.61
N ALA A 510 0.61 13.51 -16.90
CA ALA A 510 0.93 12.69 -15.74
C ALA A 510 1.02 13.60 -14.49
N PRO A 511 0.14 13.46 -13.48
CA PRO A 511 0.12 14.36 -12.34
C PRO A 511 1.46 14.50 -11.62
N TYR A 512 2.20 13.39 -11.44
CA TYR A 512 3.53 13.41 -10.82
C TYR A 512 4.60 14.18 -11.62
N LYS A 513 4.36 14.49 -12.91
CA LYS A 513 5.25 15.28 -13.79
C LYS A 513 4.75 16.70 -14.03
N ASP A 514 3.43 16.87 -14.08
CA ASP A 514 2.81 18.10 -14.57
C ASP A 514 2.26 18.98 -13.43
N LYS A 515 2.03 18.44 -12.24
CA LYS A 515 1.55 19.24 -11.09
C LYS A 515 2.65 20.08 -10.50
N PHE A 516 2.27 21.24 -9.98
CA PHE A 516 3.21 22.12 -9.29
C PHE A 516 3.82 21.38 -8.10
N THR A 517 5.14 21.25 -8.12
CA THR A 517 5.88 20.36 -7.24
C THR A 517 6.51 21.13 -6.08
N LEU A 518 6.38 20.59 -4.87
CA LEU A 518 7.15 20.97 -3.70
C LEU A 518 8.36 20.05 -3.59
N PHE A 519 9.55 20.64 -3.59
CA PHE A 519 10.82 19.93 -3.41
C PHE A 519 11.34 20.14 -1.99
N ALA A 520 11.90 19.09 -1.39
CA ALA A 520 12.47 19.18 -0.05
C ALA A 520 13.62 20.19 0.03
N ASN A 521 14.45 20.25 -1.01
CA ASN A 521 15.59 21.17 -1.07
C ASN A 521 15.96 21.52 -2.52
N GLU A 522 16.99 22.34 -2.69
CA GLU A 522 17.49 22.75 -4.01
C GLU A 522 18.12 21.62 -4.82
N GLU A 523 18.65 20.57 -4.18
CA GLU A 523 19.26 19.42 -4.86
C GLU A 523 18.19 18.59 -5.56
N ASP A 524 17.11 18.24 -4.85
CA ASP A 524 15.96 17.52 -5.41
C ASP A 524 15.32 18.30 -6.56
N MET A 525 15.26 19.62 -6.42
CA MET A 525 14.77 20.50 -7.49
C MET A 525 15.68 20.45 -8.73
N LYS A 526 17.00 20.36 -8.59
CA LYS A 526 17.94 20.22 -9.72
C LYS A 526 17.80 18.87 -10.43
N ASP A 527 17.53 17.80 -9.67
CA ASP A 527 17.34 16.45 -10.21
C ASP A 527 15.96 16.27 -10.86
N SER A 528 15.10 17.28 -10.81
CA SER A 528 13.78 17.31 -11.44
C SER A 528 13.69 18.31 -12.58
N ILE A 529 12.78 18.05 -13.52
CA ILE A 529 12.39 19.00 -14.58
C ILE A 529 11.00 19.61 -14.31
N ASN A 530 10.35 19.23 -13.20
CA ASN A 530 9.01 19.69 -12.90
C ASN A 530 9.01 21.19 -12.60
N ASN A 531 7.87 21.83 -12.90
CA ASN A 531 7.58 23.16 -12.39
C ASN A 531 7.27 23.06 -10.90
N GLY A 532 7.88 23.92 -10.09
CA GLY A 532 7.77 23.76 -8.64
C GLY A 532 8.61 24.76 -7.87
N PHE A 533 8.71 24.53 -6.57
CA PHE A 533 9.47 25.38 -5.66
C PHE A 533 10.07 24.58 -4.52
N THR A 534 11.13 25.13 -3.92
CA THR A 534 11.66 24.74 -2.61
C THR A 534 11.71 25.97 -1.72
N VAL A 535 11.56 25.77 -0.41
CA VAL A 535 11.57 26.85 0.59
C VAL A 535 12.99 26.99 1.12
N LEU A 536 13.57 28.19 0.98
CA LEU A 536 14.93 28.49 1.46
C LEU A 536 14.89 29.06 2.88
N ASP A 537 13.88 29.88 3.17
CA ASP A 537 13.61 30.45 4.48
C ASP A 537 12.10 30.62 4.67
N ALA A 538 11.49 29.74 5.46
CA ALA A 538 10.06 29.77 5.74
C ALA A 538 9.63 31.06 6.48
N LYS A 539 10.48 31.60 7.36
CA LYS A 539 10.16 32.79 8.17
C LYS A 539 10.08 34.05 7.31
N ASN A 540 11.02 34.18 6.36
CA ASN A 540 11.04 35.30 5.40
C ASN A 540 10.26 35.00 4.12
N LYS A 541 9.69 33.79 4.00
CA LYS A 541 9.00 33.28 2.80
C LYS A 541 9.87 33.34 1.56
N GLU A 542 11.18 33.15 1.72
CA GLU A 542 12.12 33.09 0.60
C GLU A 542 12.08 31.69 -0.02
N ILE A 543 11.87 31.66 -1.33
CA ILE A 543 11.73 30.43 -2.10
C ILE A 543 12.62 30.48 -3.33
N LYS A 544 12.98 29.30 -3.82
CA LYS A 544 13.44 29.12 -5.20
C LYS A 544 12.31 28.48 -6.00
N ILE A 545 11.94 29.09 -7.13
CA ILE A 545 10.82 28.64 -7.98
C ILE A 545 11.30 28.42 -9.41
N ARG A 546 10.80 27.35 -10.05
CA ARG A 546 10.99 27.04 -11.47
C ARG A 546 9.66 27.03 -12.21
N ILE A 547 9.60 27.75 -13.32
CA ILE A 547 8.51 27.68 -14.31
C ILE A 547 9.13 27.58 -15.72
N GLY A 548 8.96 26.44 -16.37
CA GLY A 548 9.63 26.10 -17.63
C GLY A 548 11.14 26.03 -17.42
N GLU A 549 11.88 26.72 -18.28
CA GLU A 549 13.34 26.81 -18.22
C GLU A 549 13.85 27.93 -17.29
N LYS A 550 12.94 28.71 -16.67
CA LYS A 550 13.30 29.84 -15.82
C LYS A 550 13.29 29.46 -14.34
N GLU A 551 14.33 29.88 -13.63
CA GLU A 551 14.48 29.75 -12.19
C GLU A 551 14.80 31.10 -11.55
N GLU A 552 14.13 31.44 -10.46
CA GLU A 552 14.35 32.67 -9.71
C GLU A 552 14.27 32.41 -8.20
N VAL A 553 15.05 33.16 -7.42
CA VAL A 553 14.86 33.27 -5.96
C VAL A 553 14.02 34.51 -5.70
N VAL A 554 12.88 34.32 -5.03
CA VAL A 554 11.89 35.38 -4.79
C VAL A 554 11.30 35.23 -3.40
N ARG A 555 10.60 36.28 -2.95
CA ARG A 555 9.75 36.21 -1.75
C ARG A 555 8.33 35.84 -2.15
N ALA A 556 7.80 34.76 -1.57
CA ALA A 556 6.48 34.24 -1.94
C ALA A 556 5.33 35.23 -1.68
N ASP A 557 5.48 36.10 -0.68
CA ASP A 557 4.51 37.15 -0.31
C ASP A 557 4.61 38.41 -1.18
N GLN A 558 5.59 38.47 -2.09
CA GLN A 558 5.86 39.61 -2.98
C GLN A 558 5.94 39.12 -4.44
N PRO A 559 4.79 38.76 -5.05
CA PRO A 559 4.76 38.19 -6.40
C PRO A 559 5.43 39.13 -7.40
N SER A 560 6.46 38.61 -8.05
CA SER A 560 7.30 39.33 -9.02
C SER A 560 7.90 38.32 -10.01
N GLY A 561 8.34 38.80 -11.18
CA GLY A 561 9.00 37.95 -12.17
C GLY A 561 8.14 36.77 -12.62
N ILE A 562 8.67 35.54 -12.44
CA ILE A 562 7.97 34.30 -12.80
C ILE A 562 6.87 33.88 -11.80
N LEU A 563 6.83 34.47 -10.61
CA LEU A 563 5.84 34.16 -9.57
C LEU A 563 4.55 34.95 -9.78
N ASN A 564 3.53 34.28 -10.34
CA ASN A 564 2.20 34.88 -10.47
C ASN A 564 1.42 34.87 -9.14
N LYS A 565 0.34 35.67 -9.07
CA LYS A 565 -0.48 35.82 -7.86
C LYS A 565 -1.05 34.50 -7.33
N GLY A 566 -1.54 33.61 -8.18
CA GLY A 566 -2.15 32.34 -7.75
C GLY A 566 -1.12 31.39 -7.15
N LEU A 567 0.06 31.28 -7.77
CA LEU A 567 1.17 30.49 -7.24
C LEU A 567 1.70 31.08 -5.93
N ALA A 568 1.80 32.40 -5.83
CA ALA A 568 2.17 33.09 -4.58
C ALA A 568 1.20 32.74 -3.43
N GLN A 569 -0.11 32.81 -3.69
CA GLN A 569 -1.14 32.44 -2.70
C GLN A 569 -1.03 30.98 -2.26
N LEU A 570 -0.84 30.07 -3.21
CA LEU A 570 -0.64 28.65 -2.92
C LEU A 570 0.61 28.42 -2.07
N ILE A 571 1.76 28.99 -2.47
CA ILE A 571 3.03 28.82 -1.76
C ILE A 571 2.97 29.41 -0.35
N CYS A 572 2.42 30.63 -0.19
CA CYS A 572 2.21 31.22 1.13
C CYS A 572 1.30 30.34 1.99
N THR A 573 0.21 29.79 1.42
CA THR A 573 -0.67 28.86 2.15
C THR A 573 0.08 27.62 2.62
N VAL A 574 0.95 27.05 1.77
CA VAL A 574 1.76 25.90 2.17
C VAL A 574 2.68 26.25 3.33
N ILE A 575 3.41 27.37 3.23
CA ILE A 575 4.33 27.81 4.28
C ILE A 575 3.59 28.10 5.60
N ASP A 576 2.42 28.75 5.53
CA ASP A 576 1.72 29.24 6.72
C ASP A 576 0.80 28.19 7.37
N GLN A 577 0.24 27.25 6.59
CA GLN A 577 -0.84 26.36 7.05
C GLN A 577 -0.56 24.87 6.87
N TYR A 578 0.43 24.53 6.04
CA TYR A 578 0.86 23.16 5.74
C TYR A 578 2.37 23.01 5.93
N ALA A 579 2.94 23.70 6.94
CA ALA A 579 4.37 23.71 7.21
C ALA A 579 4.94 22.29 7.48
N TYR A 580 4.10 21.37 7.94
CA TYR A 580 4.41 19.94 8.08
C TYR A 580 4.74 19.23 6.75
N LEU A 581 4.56 19.86 5.58
CA LEU A 581 5.01 19.37 4.28
C LEU A 581 6.43 19.84 3.92
N LEU A 582 7.05 20.71 4.72
CA LEU A 582 8.39 21.26 4.46
C LEU A 582 9.42 20.39 5.18
N MET A 583 10.48 19.97 4.49
CA MET A 583 11.60 19.21 5.08
C MET A 583 12.74 20.11 5.54
#